data_AF-A0A9P5GKR3-F1
#
_entry.id   AF-A0A9P5GKR3-F1
#
_cell.length_a   1.000
_cell.length_b   1.000
_cell.length_c   1.000
_cell.angle_alpha   90.00
_cell.angle_beta   90.00
_cell.angle_gamma   90.00
#
_symmetry.space_group_name_H-M   'P 1'
#
loop_
_entity.id
_entity.type
_entity.pdbx_description
1 polymer ?
#
loop_
_entity_poly.entity_id
_entity_poly.type
_entity_poly.pdbx_seq_one_letter_code
_entity_poly.pdbx_strand_id
1 'polypeptide(L)'
;MATYLVKALDLDEWPEFTVIVGDEVTYNQVLSMAEEFTGKKFKVTYDSLEQIKTGDVTVPPQPEGIESSSDELKEVTALVSRLTVNNVFQLPGDRLNTRFPEVKPITMRQFLHNAWNKNGA
;
A
#
# COMPACT_ATOMS: atom_id res chain seq x y z
N MET A 1 12.94 -3.18 2.07
CA MET A 1 12.94 -2.84 3.51
C MET A 1 14.18 -3.35 4.23
N ALA A 2 14.44 -4.66 4.29
CA ALA A 2 15.60 -5.22 5.02
C ALA A 2 16.94 -4.56 4.69
N THR A 3 17.24 -4.30 3.40
CA THR A 3 18.47 -3.60 2.98
C THR A 3 18.61 -2.20 3.59
N TYR A 4 17.51 -1.44 3.69
CA TYR A 4 17.53 -0.12 4.33
C TYR A 4 17.74 -0.25 5.84
N LEU A 5 17.15 -1.26 6.49
CA LEU A 5 17.33 -1.49 7.92
C LEU A 5 18.79 -1.82 8.25
N VAL A 6 19.42 -2.73 7.50
CA VAL A 6 20.84 -3.07 7.69
C VAL A 6 21.72 -1.83 7.54
N LYS A 7 21.51 -1.04 6.48
CA LYS A 7 22.27 0.20 6.27
C LYS A 7 21.99 1.27 7.34
N ALA A 8 20.78 1.32 7.87
CA ALA A 8 20.46 2.22 8.97
C ALA A 8 21.24 1.86 10.24
N LEU A 9 21.62 0.58 10.44
CA LEU A 9 22.47 0.19 11.55
C LEU A 9 23.87 0.79 11.49
N ASP A 10 24.35 1.10 10.29
CA ASP A 10 25.68 1.69 10.06
C ASP A 10 25.67 3.22 10.12
N LEU A 11 24.54 3.87 10.48
CA LEU A 11 24.48 5.32 10.64
C LEU A 11 25.19 5.76 11.93
N ASP A 12 26.06 6.76 11.81
CA ASP A 12 26.73 7.40 12.96
C ASP A 12 25.73 8.05 13.94
N GLU A 13 24.63 8.59 13.41
CA GLU A 13 23.54 9.19 14.18
C GLU A 13 22.19 8.70 13.65
N TRP A 14 21.36 8.23 14.57
CA TRP A 14 20.02 7.73 14.25
C TRP A 14 18.98 8.82 14.51
N PRO A 15 18.23 9.25 13.47
CA PRO A 15 17.14 10.18 13.67
C PRO A 15 16.01 9.49 14.44
N GLU A 16 15.26 10.28 15.22
CA GLU A 16 14.12 9.78 16.01
C GLU A 16 13.06 9.10 15.13
N PHE A 17 12.85 9.63 13.92
CA PHE A 17 11.95 9.07 12.92
C PHE A 17 12.69 8.85 11.61
N THR A 18 12.38 7.72 10.98
CA THR A 18 12.97 7.32 9.70
C THR A 18 11.87 6.84 8.77
N VAL A 19 11.84 7.39 7.55
CA VAL A 19 10.87 7.00 6.52
C VAL A 19 11.57 6.21 5.42
N ILE A 20 10.95 5.11 5.01
CA ILE A 20 11.29 4.36 3.80
C ILE A 20 10.06 4.34 2.90
N VAL A 21 10.20 4.87 1.68
CA VAL A 21 9.15 4.83 0.67
C VAL A 21 9.54 3.83 -0.41
N GLY A 22 8.71 2.81 -0.62
CA GLY A 22 8.94 1.82 -1.68
C GLY A 22 8.53 2.33 -3.05
N ASP A 23 7.32 2.90 -3.12
CA ASP A 23 6.73 3.48 -4.32
C ASP A 23 5.62 4.47 -3.91
N GLU A 24 5.26 5.39 -4.79
CA GLU A 24 4.20 6.38 -4.58
C GLU A 24 3.15 6.23 -5.68
N VAL A 25 2.10 5.48 -5.39
CA VAL A 25 1.03 5.16 -6.33
C VAL A 25 -0.35 5.27 -5.70
N THR A 26 -1.33 5.64 -6.50
CA THR A 26 -2.76 5.69 -6.13
C THR A 26 -3.43 4.33 -6.33
N TYR A 27 -4.53 4.07 -5.62
CA TYR A 27 -5.33 2.85 -5.84
C TYR A 27 -5.78 2.68 -7.30
N ASN A 28 -6.11 3.76 -8.01
CA ASN A 28 -6.46 3.69 -9.42
C ASN A 28 -5.27 3.26 -10.32
N GLN A 29 -4.05 3.69 -9.99
CA GLN A 29 -2.85 3.22 -10.69
C GLN A 29 -2.58 1.75 -10.40
N VAL A 30 -2.72 1.31 -9.14
CA VAL A 30 -2.58 -0.11 -8.76
C VAL A 30 -3.61 -0.96 -9.48
N LEU A 31 -4.88 -0.53 -9.51
CA LEU A 31 -5.95 -1.19 -10.25
C LEU A 31 -5.61 -1.32 -11.74
N SER A 32 -5.20 -0.22 -12.39
CA SER A 32 -4.82 -0.25 -13.80
C SER A 32 -3.67 -1.22 -14.08
N MET A 33 -2.65 -1.28 -13.20
CA MET A 33 -1.55 -2.24 -13.33
C MET A 33 -2.04 -3.68 -13.15
N ALA A 34 -2.92 -3.93 -12.18
CA ALA A 34 -3.48 -5.26 -11.94
C ALA A 34 -4.31 -5.74 -13.13
N GLU A 35 -5.16 -4.89 -13.70
CA GLU A 35 -5.95 -5.22 -14.89
C GLU A 35 -5.06 -5.52 -16.12
N GLU A 36 -3.99 -4.74 -16.29
CA GLU A 36 -3.00 -4.95 -17.35
C GLU A 36 -2.33 -6.32 -17.22
N PHE A 37 -1.81 -6.68 -16.04
CA PHE A 37 -1.07 -7.93 -15.85
C PHE A 37 -1.94 -9.17 -15.75
N THR A 38 -3.18 -9.05 -15.27
CA THR A 38 -4.09 -10.18 -15.16
C THR A 38 -4.91 -10.42 -16.42
N GLY A 39 -5.02 -9.42 -17.30
CA GLY A 39 -5.93 -9.44 -18.45
C GLY A 39 -7.41 -9.45 -18.05
N LYS A 40 -7.75 -9.18 -16.78
CA LYS A 40 -9.11 -9.21 -16.24
C LYS A 40 -9.51 -7.82 -15.77
N LYS A 41 -10.81 -7.52 -15.85
CA LYS A 41 -11.40 -6.32 -15.25
C LYS A 41 -11.96 -6.64 -13.87
N PHE A 42 -11.83 -5.69 -12.93
CA PHE A 42 -12.39 -5.84 -11.60
C PHE A 42 -13.73 -5.09 -11.49
N LYS A 43 -14.60 -5.56 -10.61
CA LYS A 43 -15.75 -4.76 -10.18
C LYS A 43 -15.22 -3.64 -9.28
N VAL A 44 -15.41 -2.40 -9.70
CA VAL A 44 -14.97 -1.22 -8.95
C VAL A 44 -16.17 -0.54 -8.31
N THR A 45 -16.06 -0.24 -7.03
CA THR A 45 -17.01 0.55 -6.25
C THR A 45 -16.27 1.72 -5.64
N TYR A 46 -16.91 2.89 -5.60
CA TYR A 46 -16.36 4.10 -5.02
C TYR A 46 -17.22 4.52 -3.85
N ASP A 47 -16.61 4.63 -2.67
CA ASP A 47 -17.25 5.23 -1.50
C ASP A 47 -17.00 6.74 -1.54
N SER A 48 -18.05 7.53 -1.32
CA SER A 48 -17.93 8.99 -1.23
C SER A 48 -17.22 9.43 0.06
N LEU A 49 -16.72 10.68 0.09
CA LEU A 49 -16.09 11.22 1.30
C LEU A 49 -17.02 11.23 2.52
N GLU A 50 -18.31 11.51 2.31
CA GLU A 50 -19.31 11.49 3.38
C GLU A 50 -19.54 10.06 3.91
N GLN A 51 -19.62 9.08 3.01
CA GLN A 51 -19.72 7.67 3.37
C GLN A 51 -18.51 7.19 4.19
N ILE A 52 -17.29 7.51 3.74
CA ILE A 52 -16.05 7.20 4.46
C ILE A 52 -16.02 7.87 5.85
N LYS A 53 -16.51 9.11 5.94
CA LYS A 53 -16.58 9.84 7.20
C LYS A 53 -17.55 9.19 8.19
N THR A 54 -18.73 8.77 7.75
CA THR A 54 -19.73 8.09 8.61
C THR A 54 -19.42 6.61 8.84
N GLY A 55 -18.44 6.05 8.13
CA GLY A 55 -18.07 4.63 8.23
C GLY A 55 -18.97 3.71 7.39
N ASP A 56 -19.79 4.27 6.49
CA ASP A 56 -20.54 3.54 5.47
C ASP A 56 -19.60 3.15 4.32
N VAL A 57 -18.68 2.24 4.60
CA VAL A 57 -17.67 1.78 3.63
C VAL A 57 -17.98 0.42 3.05
N THR A 58 -17.56 0.20 1.82
CA THR A 58 -17.69 -1.08 1.12
C THR A 58 -16.55 -2.02 1.54
N VAL A 59 -16.85 -3.00 2.39
CA VAL A 59 -15.88 -4.05 2.76
C VAL A 59 -15.81 -5.10 1.65
N PRO A 60 -14.63 -5.40 1.08
CA PRO A 60 -14.50 -6.43 0.06
C PRO A 60 -14.76 -7.84 0.66
N PRO A 61 -15.24 -8.80 -0.15
CA PRO A 61 -15.42 -10.18 0.30
C PRO A 61 -14.14 -10.75 0.89
N GLN A 62 -14.24 -11.32 2.09
CA GLN A 62 -13.12 -11.95 2.76
C GLN A 62 -13.03 -13.44 2.38
N PRO A 63 -11.81 -14.00 2.26
CA PRO A 63 -11.63 -15.43 2.09
C PRO A 63 -12.14 -16.20 3.32
N GLU A 64 -12.50 -17.47 3.11
CA GLU A 64 -12.92 -18.36 4.20
C GLU A 64 -11.80 -18.55 5.23
N GLY A 65 -12.16 -18.65 6.51
CA GLY A 65 -11.21 -18.88 7.60
C GLY A 65 -10.59 -17.61 8.22
N ILE A 66 -11.04 -16.41 7.82
CA ILE A 66 -10.69 -15.19 8.54
C ILE A 66 -11.49 -15.12 9.86
N GLU A 67 -10.78 -15.00 10.98
CA GLU A 67 -11.35 -14.94 12.34
C GLU A 67 -11.85 -13.54 12.73
N SER A 68 -11.74 -12.53 11.85
CA SER A 68 -12.22 -11.18 12.11
C SER A 68 -13.74 -11.08 11.99
N SER A 69 -14.36 -10.37 12.94
CA SER A 69 -15.78 -10.06 12.89
C SER A 69 -16.11 -9.09 11.74
N SER A 70 -17.38 -9.06 11.32
CA SER A 70 -17.84 -8.10 10.32
C SER A 70 -17.62 -6.65 10.75
N ASP A 71 -17.74 -6.36 12.05
CA ASP A 71 -17.57 -5.02 12.60
C ASP A 71 -16.09 -4.60 12.56
N GLU A 72 -15.16 -5.48 12.95
CA GLU A 72 -13.72 -5.22 12.85
C GLU A 72 -13.29 -4.94 11.40
N LEU A 73 -13.77 -5.75 10.45
CA LEU A 73 -13.46 -5.54 9.03
C LEU A 73 -13.98 -4.18 8.53
N LYS A 74 -15.17 -3.78 8.97
CA LYS A 74 -15.76 -2.49 8.62
C LYS A 74 -14.99 -1.33 9.24
N GLU A 75 -14.61 -1.44 10.51
CA GLU A 75 -13.82 -0.42 11.21
C GLU A 75 -12.44 -0.24 10.58
N VAL A 76 -11.72 -1.32 10.29
CA VAL A 76 -10.41 -1.27 9.63
C VAL A 76 -10.53 -0.67 8.22
N THR A 77 -11.54 -1.09 7.45
CA THR A 77 -11.78 -0.54 6.11
C THR A 77 -12.08 0.96 6.17
N ALA A 78 -12.89 1.40 7.13
CA ALA A 78 -13.20 2.81 7.34
C ALA A 78 -11.96 3.61 7.75
N LEU A 79 -11.15 3.08 8.66
CA LEU A 79 -9.90 3.70 9.10
C LEU A 79 -8.94 3.90 7.93
N VAL A 80 -8.63 2.85 7.16
CA VAL A 80 -7.71 2.93 6.02
C VAL A 80 -8.23 3.89 4.95
N SER A 81 -9.54 3.89 4.69
CA SER A 81 -10.18 4.82 3.75
C SER A 81 -10.00 6.28 4.19
N ARG A 82 -10.24 6.58 5.47
CA ARG A 82 -10.03 7.91 6.05
C ARG A 82 -8.57 8.35 5.95
N LEU A 83 -7.63 7.49 6.30
CA LEU A 83 -6.19 7.80 6.20
C LEU A 83 -5.78 8.09 4.75
N THR A 84 -6.33 7.34 3.80
CA THR A 84 -6.07 7.50 2.37
C THR A 84 -6.59 8.86 1.87
N VAL A 85 -7.86 9.19 2.08
CA VAL A 85 -8.45 10.42 1.52
C VAL A 85 -7.92 11.70 2.18
N ASN A 86 -7.37 11.58 3.40
CA ASN A 86 -6.69 12.68 4.09
C ASN A 86 -5.17 12.73 3.79
N ASN A 87 -4.68 11.96 2.82
CA ASN A 87 -3.27 11.94 2.40
C ASN A 87 -2.27 11.61 3.53
N VAL A 88 -2.67 10.86 4.55
CA VAL A 88 -1.80 10.55 5.71
C VAL A 88 -0.57 9.72 5.29
N PHE A 89 -0.69 8.94 4.21
CA PHE A 89 0.42 8.16 3.66
C PHE A 89 1.38 8.97 2.76
N GLN A 90 1.13 10.26 2.54
CA GLN A 90 2.11 11.16 1.92
C GLN A 90 3.16 11.54 2.95
N LEU A 91 4.10 10.62 3.20
CA LEU A 91 5.12 10.75 4.22
C LEU A 91 6.20 11.79 3.84
N PRO A 92 6.81 12.47 4.82
CA PRO A 92 7.77 13.55 4.59
C PRO A 92 9.04 13.13 3.83
N GLY A 93 9.83 14.13 3.42
CA GLY A 93 10.97 13.97 2.50
C GLY A 93 12.30 13.54 3.11
N ASP A 94 12.50 13.62 4.44
CA ASP A 94 13.69 13.01 5.07
C ASP A 94 13.52 11.49 5.11
N ARG A 95 14.05 10.85 4.07
CA ARG A 95 13.85 9.44 3.75
C ARG A 95 15.20 8.74 3.67
N LEU A 96 15.28 7.48 4.11
CA LEU A 96 16.47 6.66 3.85
C LEU A 96 16.72 6.46 2.37
N ASN A 97 15.69 6.61 1.53
CA ASN A 97 15.81 6.63 0.08
C ASN A 97 16.84 7.65 -0.41
N THR A 98 16.88 8.84 0.20
CA THR A 98 17.82 9.92 -0.16
C THR A 98 19.22 9.65 0.40
N ARG A 99 19.31 9.02 1.58
CA ARG A 99 20.59 8.68 2.22
C ARG A 99 21.30 7.50 1.56
N PHE A 100 20.53 6.55 1.02
CA PHE A 100 21.01 5.34 0.36
C PHE A 100 20.45 5.22 -1.07
N PRO A 101 20.83 6.12 -1.99
CA PRO A 101 20.29 6.17 -3.36
C PRO A 101 20.66 4.95 -4.22
N GLU A 102 21.68 4.18 -3.82
CA GLU A 102 22.06 2.92 -4.43
C GLU A 102 21.06 1.79 -4.17
N VAL A 103 20.28 1.89 -3.09
CA VAL A 103 19.21 0.94 -2.78
C VAL A 103 17.98 1.32 -3.60
N LYS A 104 17.65 0.50 -4.59
CA LYS A 104 16.45 0.67 -5.41
C LYS A 104 15.31 -0.20 -4.86
N PRO A 105 14.26 0.38 -4.26
CA PRO A 105 13.10 -0.39 -3.84
C PRO A 105 12.38 -1.00 -5.04
N ILE A 106 11.68 -2.11 -4.81
CA ILE A 106 10.82 -2.73 -5.82
C ILE A 106 9.58 -1.83 -5.97
N THR A 107 9.30 -1.41 -7.21
CA THR A 107 8.10 -0.63 -7.52
C THR A 107 6.86 -1.51 -7.48
N MET A 108 5.69 -0.92 -7.27
CA MET A 108 4.41 -1.64 -7.30
C MET A 108 4.20 -2.37 -8.63
N ARG A 109 4.57 -1.74 -9.74
CA ARG A 109 4.52 -2.36 -11.07
C ARG A 109 5.41 -3.60 -11.15
N GLN A 110 6.66 -3.51 -10.69
CA GLN A 110 7.58 -4.64 -10.72
C GLN A 110 7.12 -5.76 -9.79
N PHE A 111 6.56 -5.42 -8.62
CA PHE A 111 5.96 -6.37 -7.71
C PHE A 111 4.78 -7.12 -8.37
N LEU A 112 3.80 -6.40 -8.92
CA LEU A 112 2.64 -7.01 -9.58
C LEU A 112 3.03 -7.87 -10.78
N HIS A 113 3.96 -7.38 -11.62
CA HIS A 113 4.52 -8.15 -12.72
C HIS A 113 5.12 -9.47 -12.23
N ASN A 114 5.96 -9.44 -11.19
CA ASN A 114 6.62 -10.64 -10.67
C ASN A 114 5.64 -11.63 -10.00
N ALA A 115 4.58 -11.13 -9.37
CA ALA A 115 3.57 -11.96 -8.73
C ALA A 115 2.68 -12.68 -9.76
N TRP A 116 2.33 -12.01 -10.88
CA TRP A 116 1.40 -12.57 -11.87
C TRP A 116 2.08 -13.24 -13.07
N ASN A 117 3.32 -12.89 -13.42
CA ASN A 117 4.05 -13.56 -14.51
C ASN A 117 4.75 -14.86 -14.08
N LYS A 118 4.78 -15.19 -12.79
CA LYS A 118 5.29 -16.50 -12.32
C LYS A 118 4.32 -17.67 -12.55
N ASN A 119 3.06 -17.40 -12.92
CA ASN A 119 2.04 -18.42 -13.20
C ASN A 119 1.77 -18.62 -14.70
N GLY A 120 2.67 -18.13 -15.58
CA GLY A 120 2.56 -18.25 -17.04
C GLY A 120 3.45 -19.33 -17.67
N ALA A 121 3.78 -20.40 -16.94
CA ALA A 121 4.50 -21.57 -17.44
C ALA A 121 3.72 -22.85 -17.17
#